data_AF-A0A952EYD9-F1
#
_entry.id   AF-A0A952EYD9-F1
#
_cell.length_a   1.000
_cell.length_b   1.000
_cell.length_c   1.000
_cell.angle_alpha   90.00
_cell.angle_beta   90.00
_cell.angle_gamma   90.00
#
_symmetry.space_group_name_H-M   'P 1'
#
loop_
_entity.id
_entity.type
_entity.pdbx_description
1 polymer ?
#
loop_
_entity_poly.entity_id
_entity_poly.type
_entity_poly.pdbx_seq_one_letter_code
_entity_poly.pdbx_strand_id
1 'polypeptide(L)'
;MFENDLVEMDAAATLAAAEANEHTLITAEIRRLQIAAHWADLHPGDTLPQRRLPGTQHPVRLGGDGTPTVGDFAAAELGCV
;
A
#
# COMPACT_ATOMS: atom_id res chain seq x y z
N MET A 1 7.02 -10.61 21.35
CA MET A 1 6.86 -10.75 22.81
C MET A 1 5.52 -10.11 23.13
N PHE A 2 4.43 -10.87 23.10
CA PHE A 2 3.06 -10.30 23.15
C PHE A 2 2.11 -11.03 24.10
N GLU A 3 2.54 -12.10 24.77
CA GLU A 3 1.60 -12.99 25.48
C GLU A 3 1.40 -12.69 26.97
N ASN A 4 2.16 -11.78 27.58
CA ASN A 4 2.05 -11.50 29.02
C ASN A 4 1.62 -10.08 29.40
N ASP A 5 1.72 -9.08 28.52
CA ASP A 5 1.42 -7.68 28.89
C ASP A 5 -0.09 -7.39 29.01
N LEU A 6 -0.93 -8.14 28.30
CA LEU A 6 -2.38 -7.92 28.32
C LEU A 6 -3.04 -8.43 29.62
N VAL A 7 -2.46 -9.44 30.26
CA VAL A 7 -3.04 -10.08 31.46
C VAL A 7 -2.97 -9.16 32.68
N GLU A 8 -1.96 -8.29 32.75
CA GLU A 8 -1.74 -7.36 33.88
C GLU A 8 -2.46 -6.02 33.69
N MET A 9 -3.14 -5.80 32.56
CA MET A 9 -3.84 -4.54 32.27
C MET A 9 -5.20 -4.47 32.96
N ASP A 10 -5.48 -3.33 33.60
CA ASP A 10 -6.85 -2.96 33.94
C ASP A 10 -7.61 -2.43 32.72
N ALA A 11 -8.92 -2.21 32.88
CA ALA A 11 -9.78 -1.78 31.78
C ALA A 11 -9.34 -0.46 31.11
N ALA A 12 -8.77 0.47 31.88
CA ALA A 12 -8.31 1.76 31.34
C ALA A 12 -7.03 1.58 30.51
N ALA A 13 -6.09 0.78 31.03
CA ALA A 13 -4.86 0.44 30.32
C ALA A 13 -5.15 -0.35 29.02
N THR A 14 -6.09 -1.30 29.05
CA THR A 14 -6.51 -2.05 27.86
C THR A 14 -7.11 -1.13 26.80
N LEU A 15 -7.97 -0.18 27.19
CA LEU A 15 -8.58 0.76 26.23
C LEU A 15 -7.52 1.67 25.58
N ALA A 16 -6.60 2.21 26.38
CA ALA A 16 -5.51 3.03 25.88
C ALA A 16 -4.59 2.25 24.91
N ALA A 17 -4.31 0.99 25.20
CA ALA A 17 -3.53 0.11 24.32
C ALA A 17 -4.25 -0.17 22.99
N ALA A 18 -5.56 -0.38 23.03
CA ALA A 18 -6.37 -0.58 21.82
C ALA A 18 -6.35 0.67 20.93
N GLU A 19 -6.52 1.87 21.51
CA GLU A 19 -6.44 3.14 20.79
C GLU A 19 -5.05 3.36 20.16
N ALA A 20 -3.98 3.10 20.92
CA ALA A 20 -2.61 3.22 20.42
C ALA A 20 -2.31 2.23 19.28
N ASN A 21 -2.83 1.00 19.37
CA ASN A 21 -2.71 0.01 18.31
C ASN A 21 -3.44 0.47 17.04
N GLU A 22 -4.67 0.96 17.16
CA GLU A 22 -5.45 1.47 16.02
C GLU A 22 -4.73 2.63 15.33
N HIS A 23 -4.22 3.58 16.10
CA HIS A 23 -3.46 4.71 15.57
C HIS A 23 -2.18 4.23 14.83
N THR A 24 -1.51 3.20 15.35
CA THR A 24 -0.34 2.58 14.70
C THR A 24 -0.72 1.96 13.36
N LEU A 25 -1.84 1.23 13.29
CA LEU A 25 -2.34 0.64 12.06
C LEU A 25 -2.66 1.71 11.00
N ILE A 26 -3.44 2.73 11.37
CA ILE A 26 -3.78 3.85 10.47
C ILE A 26 -2.52 4.53 9.93
N THR A 27 -1.53 4.79 10.80
CA THR A 27 -0.26 5.42 10.40
C THR A 27 0.51 4.54 9.41
N ALA A 28 0.56 3.23 9.66
CA ALA A 28 1.22 2.28 8.76
C ALA A 28 0.51 2.19 7.40
N GLU A 29 -0.82 2.21 7.39
CA GLU A 29 -1.62 2.20 6.16
C GLU A 29 -1.42 3.47 5.33
N ILE A 30 -1.42 4.65 5.96
CA ILE A 30 -1.08 5.92 5.29
C ILE A 30 0.31 5.83 4.68
N ARG A 31 1.29 5.32 5.42
CA ARG A 31 2.65 5.18 4.93
C ARG A 31 2.73 4.23 3.73
N ARG A 32 1.97 3.13 3.75
CA ARG A 32 1.86 2.21 2.60
C ARG A 32 1.33 2.92 1.36
N LEU A 33 0.29 3.74 1.50
CA LEU A 33 -0.26 4.51 0.37
C LEU A 33 0.75 5.51 -0.21
N GLN A 34 1.52 6.19 0.64
CA GLN A 34 2.59 7.08 0.20
C GLN A 34 3.69 6.35 -0.58
N ILE A 35 4.09 5.17 -0.10
CA ILE A 35 5.09 4.33 -0.78
C ILE A 35 4.54 3.87 -2.15
N ALA A 36 3.27 3.45 -2.21
CA ALA A 36 2.65 3.04 -3.46
C ALA A 36 2.53 4.17 -4.47
N ALA A 37 2.17 5.38 -4.02
CA ALA A 37 2.13 6.57 -4.88
C ALA A 37 3.53 6.90 -5.45
N HIS A 38 4.56 6.90 -4.60
CA HIS A 38 5.93 7.14 -5.06
C HIS A 38 6.40 6.07 -6.05
N TRP A 39 6.07 4.81 -5.82
CA TRP A 39 6.40 3.72 -6.74
C TRP A 39 5.73 3.89 -8.11
N ALA A 40 4.46 4.33 -8.12
CA ALA A 40 3.73 4.65 -9.35
C ALA A 40 4.40 5.77 -10.15
N ASP A 41 4.88 6.82 -9.49
CA ASP A 41 5.62 7.93 -10.13
C ASP A 41 6.93 7.46 -10.80
N LEU A 42 7.57 6.42 -10.25
CA LEU A 42 8.78 5.83 -10.81
C LEU A 42 8.49 4.87 -11.99
N HIS A 43 7.25 4.41 -12.16
CA HIS A 43 6.83 3.46 -13.19
C HIS A 43 5.69 4.01 -14.06
N PRO A 44 5.84 5.21 -14.64
CA PRO A 44 4.77 5.87 -15.39
C PRO A 44 4.44 5.09 -16.67
N GLY A 45 3.16 4.81 -16.89
CA GLY A 45 2.69 4.03 -18.05
C GLY A 45 3.00 4.68 -19.39
N ASP A 46 3.12 6.02 -19.43
CA ASP A 46 3.42 6.78 -20.65
C ASP A 46 4.84 6.54 -21.19
N THR A 47 5.73 5.94 -20.38
CA THR A 47 7.07 5.52 -20.81
C THR A 47 7.09 4.16 -21.50
N LEU A 48 5.99 3.40 -21.43
CA LEU A 48 5.90 2.08 -22.03
C LEU A 48 5.57 2.15 -23.52
N PRO A 49 6.08 1.21 -24.33
CA PRO A 49 5.77 1.16 -25.74
C PRO A 49 4.27 0.89 -25.96
N GLN A 50 3.66 1.63 -26.88
CA GLN A 50 2.25 1.43 -27.25
C GLN A 50 2.00 0.08 -27.95
N ARG A 51 3.05 -0.53 -28.53
CA ARG A 51 2.95 -1.82 -29.20
C ARG A 51 2.77 -2.92 -28.16
N ARG A 52 1.61 -3.59 -28.21
CA ARG A 52 1.32 -4.76 -27.37
C ARG A 52 1.95 -6.02 -27.94
N LEU A 53 3.05 -6.46 -27.35
CA LEU A 53 3.62 -7.77 -27.61
C LEU A 53 3.17 -8.76 -26.52
N PRO A 54 2.97 -10.04 -26.86
CA PRO A 54 2.73 -11.05 -25.84
C PRO A 54 3.85 -11.08 -24.79
N GLY A 55 3.49 -11.03 -23.51
CA GLY A 55 4.43 -11.13 -22.38
C GLY A 55 5.18 -9.84 -22.01
N THR A 56 4.89 -8.71 -22.65
CA THR A 56 5.48 -7.42 -22.26
C THR A 56 4.57 -6.66 -21.30
N GLN A 57 5.17 -5.76 -20.51
CA GLN A 57 4.44 -4.84 -19.64
C GLN A 57 3.59 -3.88 -20.48
N HIS A 58 2.43 -3.48 -19.95
CA HIS A 58 1.54 -2.53 -20.60
C HIS A 58 1.07 -1.42 -19.65
N PRO A 59 0.74 -0.23 -20.17
CA PRO A 59 0.11 0.80 -19.36
C PRO A 59 -1.29 0.37 -18.95
N VAL A 60 -1.60 0.52 -17.66
CA VAL A 60 -2.92 0.28 -17.06
C VAL A 60 -3.28 1.45 -16.14
N ARG A 61 -4.57 1.79 -16.08
CA ARG A 61 -5.11 2.74 -15.11
C ARG A 61 -5.72 1.93 -13.96
N LEU A 62 -5.09 1.96 -12.79
CA LEU A 62 -5.54 1.18 -11.63
C LEU A 62 -6.74 1.81 -10.91
N GLY A 63 -6.98 3.10 -11.12
CA GLY A 63 -8.11 3.85 -10.54
C GLY A 63 -9.14 4.32 -11.57
N GLY A 64 -10.06 5.19 -11.13
CA GLY A 64 -11.06 5.80 -12.00
C GLY A 64 -10.48 6.87 -12.94
N ASP A 65 -11.36 7.52 -13.70
CA ASP A 65 -10.98 8.62 -14.59
C ASP A 65 -10.20 9.70 -13.84
N GLY A 66 -9.10 10.15 -14.44
CA GLY A 66 -8.14 11.08 -13.83
C GLY A 66 -6.93 10.43 -13.14
N THR A 67 -6.98 9.14 -12.76
CA THR A 67 -5.78 8.44 -12.22
C THR A 67 -4.71 8.25 -13.31
N PRO A 68 -3.42 8.55 -13.05
CA PRO A 68 -2.33 8.26 -13.98
C PRO A 68 -2.23 6.76 -14.34
N THR A 69 -1.65 6.47 -15.49
CA THR A 69 -1.32 5.10 -15.89
C THR A 69 0.01 4.68 -15.28
N VAL A 70 0.14 3.39 -14.96
CA VAL A 70 1.39 2.74 -14.53
C VAL A 70 1.60 1.48 -15.37
N GLY A 71 2.78 0.88 -15.28
CA GLY A 71 2.98 -0.48 -15.78
C GLY A 71 2.13 -1.51 -15.04
N ASP A 72 1.52 -2.46 -15.75
CA ASP A 72 0.67 -3.52 -15.19
C ASP A 72 1.38 -4.45 -14.20
N PHE A 73 2.70 -4.56 -14.26
CA PHE A 73 3.50 -5.28 -13.25
C PHE A 73 3.81 -4.48 -11.99
N ALA A 74 3.62 -3.16 -11.99
CA ALA A 74 4.10 -2.28 -10.91
C ALA A 74 3.52 -2.66 -9.54
N ALA A 75 2.24 -3.07 -9.47
CA ALA A 75 1.61 -3.48 -8.22
C ALA A 75 2.21 -4.78 -7.65
N ALA A 76 2.49 -5.77 -8.53
CA ALA A 76 3.10 -7.03 -8.14
C ALA A 76 4.57 -6.84 -7.71
N GLU A 77 5.32 -6.01 -8.44
CA GLU A 77 6.72 -5.67 -8.12
C GLU A 77 6.84 -4.96 -6.76
N LEU A 78 5.86 -4.13 -6.40
CA LEU A 78 5.78 -3.49 -5.09
C LEU A 78 5.38 -4.46 -3.96
N GLY A 79 4.82 -5.62 -4.29
CA GLY A 79 4.25 -6.56 -3.31
C GLY A 79 2.88 -6.16 -2.79
N CYS A 80 2.10 -5.42 -3.59
CA CYS A 80 0.72 -5.01 -3.28
C CYS A 80 -0.33 -5.96 -3.88
N VAL A 81 0.00 -7.25 -4.00
CA VAL A 81 -0.84 -8.32 -4.57
C VAL A 81 -1.43 -9.23 -3.50
#